data_AF-U6KNA1-F1
#
_entry.id   AF-U6KNA1-F1
#
_cell.length_a   1.000
_cell.length_b   1.000
_cell.length_c   1.000
_cell.angle_alpha   90.00
_cell.angle_beta   90.00
_cell.angle_gamma   90.00
#
_symmetry.space_group_name_H-M   'P 1'
#
loop_
_entity.id
_entity.type
_entity.pdbx_description
1 polymer ?
#
loop_
_entity_poly.entity_id
_entity_poly.type
_entity_poly.pdbx_seq_one_letter_code
_entity_poly.pdbx_strand_id
1 'polypeptide(L)'
;MSCGSCSTLKEAHKVKRKQQQQQRQQQQRQQQQQQQQQRQQQQQQQLQQLQQRQQQQRQQQQRQQQQQRQQQQQRQQQQQHLLLLLLCVCRLLEGLNKMDERMLGRGDSWRADGAFFYSGAVLHAVLESDDEEADYREKIMAVKEGALVFFLDPKARDEEPTTVLRPHKTLSVSFSPNAFLISISYLPFPSRHEVHLVKLISEDELNR
;
A
#
# COMPACT_ATOMS: atom_id res chain seq x y z
N MET A 1 -5.58 -80.09 -86.41
CA MET A 1 -6.07 -80.01 -85.01
C MET A 1 -5.24 -78.97 -84.28
N SER A 2 -5.69 -77.71 -84.27
CA SER A 2 -4.99 -76.60 -83.63
C SER A 2 -5.54 -76.43 -82.21
N CYS A 3 -4.67 -76.53 -81.22
CA CYS A 3 -5.00 -76.48 -79.80
C CYS A 3 -5.48 -75.07 -79.41
N GLY A 4 -6.80 -74.89 -79.33
CA GLY A 4 -7.47 -73.62 -78.97
C GLY A 4 -7.46 -73.27 -77.47
N SER A 5 -6.72 -74.01 -76.65
CA SER A 5 -6.78 -73.91 -75.18
C SER A 5 -5.79 -72.89 -74.55
N CYS A 6 -4.97 -72.21 -75.36
CA CYS A 6 -3.90 -71.32 -74.87
C CYS A 6 -4.31 -69.85 -74.70
N SER A 7 -5.41 -69.42 -75.34
CA SER A 7 -5.89 -68.02 -75.30
C SER A 7 -6.63 -67.67 -74.01
N THR A 8 -7.41 -68.60 -73.45
CA THR A 8 -8.21 -68.37 -72.23
C THR A 8 -7.37 -68.22 -70.96
N LEU A 9 -6.26 -68.93 -70.84
CA LEU A 9 -5.33 -68.81 -69.71
C LEU A 9 -4.64 -67.44 -69.64
N LYS A 10 -4.34 -66.82 -70.80
CA LYS A 10 -3.72 -65.49 -70.85
C LYS A 10 -4.69 -64.38 -70.42
N GLU A 11 -5.97 -64.51 -70.75
CA GLU A 11 -6.99 -63.56 -70.29
C GLU A 11 -7.26 -63.67 -68.79
N ALA A 12 -7.36 -64.89 -68.25
CA ALA A 12 -7.55 -65.10 -66.81
C ALA A 12 -6.40 -64.47 -65.98
N HIS A 13 -5.16 -64.59 -66.44
CA HIS A 13 -4.01 -63.93 -65.79
C HIS A 13 -4.07 -62.40 -65.86
N LYS A 14 -4.57 -61.84 -66.97
CA LYS A 14 -4.70 -60.38 -67.13
C LYS A 14 -5.79 -59.82 -66.21
N VAL A 15 -6.91 -60.52 -66.06
CA VAL A 15 -7.98 -60.17 -65.11
C VAL A 15 -7.47 -60.24 -63.67
N LYS A 16 -6.78 -61.34 -63.30
CA LYS A 16 -6.21 -61.50 -61.95
C LYS A 16 -5.18 -60.42 -61.60
N ARG A 17 -4.32 -60.03 -62.57
CA ARG A 17 -3.39 -58.90 -62.39
C ARG A 17 -4.09 -57.56 -62.22
N LYS A 18 -5.10 -57.26 -63.04
CA LYS A 18 -5.90 -56.04 -62.88
C LYS A 18 -6.60 -55.99 -61.54
N GLN A 19 -7.22 -57.08 -61.11
CA GLN A 19 -7.91 -57.16 -59.82
C GLN A 19 -6.94 -56.99 -58.65
N GLN A 20 -5.76 -57.63 -58.70
CA GLN A 20 -4.73 -57.46 -57.69
C GLN A 20 -4.16 -56.04 -57.65
N GLN A 21 -3.99 -55.39 -58.81
CA GLN A 21 -3.52 -54.01 -58.89
C GLN A 21 -4.57 -53.03 -58.33
N GLN A 22 -5.85 -53.27 -58.62
CA GLN A 22 -6.97 -52.47 -58.11
C GLN A 22 -7.08 -52.61 -56.59
N GLN A 23 -6.89 -53.82 -56.05
CA GLN A 23 -6.91 -54.07 -54.61
C GLN A 23 -5.74 -53.37 -53.89
N ARG A 24 -4.52 -53.41 -54.46
CA ARG A 24 -3.38 -52.64 -53.92
C ARG A 24 -3.64 -51.14 -53.94
N GLN A 25 -4.24 -50.62 -55.00
CA GLN A 25 -4.53 -49.19 -55.11
C GLN A 25 -5.58 -48.74 -54.07
N GLN A 26 -6.56 -49.60 -53.76
CA GLN A 26 -7.54 -49.35 -52.70
C GLN A 26 -6.89 -49.34 -51.31
N GLN A 27 -6.00 -50.31 -51.04
CA GLN A 27 -5.25 -50.36 -49.79
C GLN A 27 -4.36 -49.13 -49.59
N GLN A 28 -3.69 -48.67 -50.65
CA GLN A 28 -2.87 -47.45 -50.61
C GLN A 28 -3.70 -46.20 -50.30
N ARG A 29 -4.90 -46.07 -50.88
CA ARG A 29 -5.80 -44.95 -50.58
C ARG A 29 -6.27 -44.97 -49.13
N GLN A 30 -6.61 -46.14 -48.58
CA GLN A 30 -6.99 -46.27 -47.18
C GLN A 30 -5.85 -45.87 -46.24
N GLN A 31 -4.62 -46.32 -46.53
CA GLN A 31 -3.45 -45.91 -45.74
C GLN A 31 -3.20 -44.40 -45.80
N GLN A 32 -3.33 -43.79 -46.99
CA GLN A 32 -3.20 -42.34 -47.14
C GLN A 32 -4.26 -41.58 -46.36
N GLN A 33 -5.53 -42.03 -46.39
CA GLN A 33 -6.61 -41.41 -45.62
C GLN A 33 -6.36 -41.51 -44.11
N GLN A 34 -5.95 -42.67 -43.60
CA GLN A 34 -5.61 -42.81 -42.17
C GLN A 34 -4.46 -41.89 -41.77
N GLN A 35 -3.41 -41.82 -42.58
CA GLN A 35 -2.25 -40.98 -42.27
C GLN A 35 -2.60 -39.48 -42.31
N GLN A 36 -3.52 -39.07 -43.19
CA GLN A 36 -4.01 -37.69 -43.26
C GLN A 36 -4.89 -37.34 -42.05
N GLN A 37 -5.75 -38.25 -41.60
CA GLN A 37 -6.55 -38.08 -40.38
C GLN A 37 -5.67 -37.95 -39.13
N GLN A 38 -4.62 -38.77 -39.04
CA GLN A 38 -3.69 -38.73 -37.91
C GLN A 38 -2.92 -37.39 -37.85
N ARG A 39 -2.50 -36.85 -39.01
CA ARG A 39 -1.88 -35.51 -39.06
C ARG A 39 -2.82 -34.41 -38.63
N GLN A 40 -4.11 -34.47 -39.04
CA GLN A 40 -5.09 -33.47 -38.62
C GLN A 40 -5.29 -33.48 -37.10
N GLN A 41 -5.40 -34.66 -36.49
CA GLN A 41 -5.51 -34.76 -35.03
C GLN A 41 -4.27 -34.23 -34.29
N GLN A 42 -3.07 -34.53 -34.78
CA GLN A 42 -1.83 -33.96 -34.20
C GLN A 42 -1.80 -32.44 -34.33
N GLN A 43 -2.16 -31.88 -35.48
CA GLN A 43 -2.19 -30.43 -35.68
C GLN A 43 -3.20 -29.76 -34.74
N GLN A 44 -4.36 -30.38 -34.54
CA GLN A 44 -5.39 -29.84 -33.67
C GLN A 44 -4.97 -29.86 -32.19
N GLN A 45 -4.32 -30.93 -31.73
CA GLN A 45 -3.74 -30.98 -30.37
C GLN A 45 -2.65 -29.92 -30.18
N GLN A 46 -1.78 -29.73 -31.17
CA GLN A 46 -0.69 -28.75 -31.09
C GLN A 46 -1.23 -27.31 -30.99
N LEU A 47 -2.28 -26.99 -31.76
CA LEU A 47 -3.00 -25.71 -31.68
C LEU A 47 -3.63 -25.48 -30.31
N GLN A 48 -4.29 -26.50 -29.75
CA GLN A 48 -4.92 -26.40 -28.44
C GLN A 48 -3.89 -26.16 -27.32
N GLN A 49 -2.74 -26.84 -27.41
CA GLN A 49 -1.64 -26.66 -26.45
C GLN A 49 -1.00 -25.27 -26.56
N LEU A 50 -0.86 -24.74 -27.79
CA LEU A 50 -0.36 -23.38 -28.02
C LEU A 50 -1.31 -22.33 -27.45
N GLN A 51 -2.63 -22.53 -27.62
CA GLN A 51 -3.65 -21.62 -27.12
C GLN A 51 -3.67 -21.59 -25.59
N GLN A 52 -3.56 -22.74 -24.92
CA GLN A 52 -3.41 -22.81 -23.46
C GLN A 52 -2.16 -22.10 -22.96
N ARG A 53 -1.00 -22.30 -23.62
CA ARG A 53 0.24 -21.60 -23.26
C ARG A 53 0.08 -20.09 -23.38
N GLN A 54 -0.53 -19.61 -24.46
CA GLN A 54 -0.74 -18.18 -24.67
C GLN A 54 -1.69 -17.58 -23.62
N GLN A 55 -2.69 -18.34 -23.18
CA GLN A 55 -3.62 -17.90 -22.14
C GLN A 55 -2.95 -17.83 -20.76
N GLN A 56 -2.11 -18.81 -20.41
CA GLN A 56 -1.31 -18.77 -19.18
C GLN A 56 -0.33 -17.59 -19.17
N GLN A 57 0.32 -17.31 -20.31
CA GLN A 57 1.26 -16.20 -20.41
C GLN A 57 0.57 -14.83 -20.21
N ARG A 58 -0.64 -14.65 -20.77
CA ARG A 58 -1.44 -13.43 -20.51
C ARG A 58 -1.85 -13.30 -19.05
N GLN A 59 -2.25 -14.39 -18.40
CA GLN A 59 -2.61 -14.35 -16.99
C GLN A 59 -1.41 -13.98 -16.10
N GLN A 60 -0.21 -14.46 -16.45
CA GLN A 60 1.00 -14.16 -15.71
C GLN A 60 1.41 -12.67 -15.87
N GLN A 61 1.29 -12.12 -17.09
CA GLN A 61 1.52 -10.68 -17.32
C GLN A 61 0.51 -9.81 -16.56
N GLN A 62 -0.78 -10.18 -16.53
CA GLN A 62 -1.78 -9.43 -15.78
C GLN A 62 -1.49 -9.42 -14.27
N ARG A 63 -1.08 -10.55 -13.68
CA ARG A 63 -0.70 -10.58 -12.25
C ARG A 63 0.49 -9.70 -11.94
N GLN A 64 1.53 -9.70 -12.78
CA GLN A 64 2.69 -8.82 -12.58
C GLN A 64 2.30 -7.35 -12.65
N GLN A 65 1.44 -6.97 -13.60
CA GLN A 65 0.99 -5.59 -13.73
C GLN A 65 0.12 -5.14 -12.54
N GLN A 66 -0.68 -6.04 -11.99
CA GLN A 66 -1.51 -5.75 -10.82
C GLN A 66 -0.68 -5.60 -9.54
N GLN A 67 0.36 -6.44 -9.35
CA GLN A 67 1.31 -6.27 -8.23
C GLN A 67 2.08 -4.95 -8.32
N GLN A 68 2.52 -4.55 -9.51
CA GLN A 68 3.20 -3.25 -9.68
C GLN A 68 2.29 -2.07 -9.32
N ARG A 69 1.01 -2.08 -9.71
CA ARG A 69 0.09 -1.01 -9.32
C ARG A 69 -0.14 -0.92 -7.82
N GLN A 70 -0.30 -2.07 -7.14
CA GLN A 70 -0.47 -2.08 -5.68
C GLN A 70 0.74 -1.49 -4.96
N GLN A 71 1.94 -1.85 -5.39
CA GLN A 71 3.16 -1.32 -4.80
C GLN A 71 3.34 0.18 -5.06
N GLN A 72 2.91 0.67 -6.23
CA GLN A 72 2.97 2.10 -6.56
C GLN A 72 1.96 2.93 -5.73
N GLN A 73 0.75 2.41 -5.50
CA GLN A 73 -0.25 3.06 -4.65
C GLN A 73 0.25 3.18 -3.20
N GLN A 74 0.88 2.14 -2.67
CA GLN A 74 1.41 2.16 -1.31
C GLN A 74 2.55 3.17 -1.13
N ARG A 75 3.45 3.30 -2.12
CA ARG A 75 4.47 4.36 -2.11
C ARG A 75 3.86 5.76 -2.16
N GLN A 76 2.80 5.95 -2.94
CA GLN A 76 2.17 7.26 -3.07
C GLN A 76 1.48 7.67 -1.76
N GLN A 77 0.83 6.74 -1.06
CA GLN A 77 0.29 7.00 0.29
C GLN A 77 1.39 7.32 1.29
N GLN A 78 2.51 6.58 1.28
CA GLN A 78 3.67 6.92 2.14
C GLN A 78 4.22 8.31 1.84
N GLN A 79 4.36 8.69 0.57
CA GLN A 79 4.84 10.03 0.21
C GLN A 79 3.86 11.13 0.66
N GLN A 80 2.56 10.93 0.49
CA GLN A 80 1.56 11.89 0.98
C GLN A 80 1.60 12.01 2.50
N HIS A 81 1.76 10.89 3.22
CA HIS A 81 1.88 10.88 4.67
C HIS A 81 3.15 11.60 5.16
N LEU A 82 4.29 11.35 4.50
CA LEU A 82 5.54 12.07 4.77
C LEU A 82 5.44 13.57 4.49
N LEU A 83 4.76 13.96 3.41
CA LEU A 83 4.55 15.36 3.08
C LEU A 83 3.67 16.07 4.11
N LEU A 84 2.58 15.42 4.55
CA LEU A 84 1.71 15.94 5.60
C LEU A 84 2.48 16.13 6.91
N LEU A 85 3.30 15.14 7.29
CA LEU A 85 4.15 15.20 8.48
C LEU A 85 5.16 16.34 8.41
N LEU A 86 5.83 16.49 7.26
CA LEU A 86 6.76 17.60 7.05
C LEU A 86 6.06 18.94 7.17
N LEU A 87 4.85 19.08 6.63
CA LEU A 87 4.04 20.30 6.75
C LEU A 87 3.71 20.60 8.22
N CYS A 88 3.30 19.60 9.01
CA CYS A 88 3.03 19.74 10.43
C CYS A 88 4.28 20.21 11.20
N VAL A 89 5.44 19.61 10.94
CA VAL A 89 6.70 20.00 11.58
C VAL A 89 7.10 21.42 11.17
N CYS A 90 7.00 21.79 9.89
CA CYS A 90 7.28 23.14 9.43
C CYS A 90 6.36 24.18 10.09
N ARG A 91 5.07 23.87 10.24
CA ARG A 91 4.11 24.75 10.94
C ARG A 91 4.44 24.89 12.42
N LEU A 92 4.82 23.80 13.09
CA LEU A 92 5.28 23.83 14.47
C LEU A 92 6.54 24.69 14.60
N LEU A 93 7.57 24.46 13.77
CA LEU A 93 8.83 25.22 13.77
C LEU A 93 8.64 26.70 13.42
N GLU A 94 7.77 27.03 12.47
CA GLU A 94 7.40 28.42 12.16
C GLU A 94 6.71 29.09 13.36
N GLY A 95 5.85 28.32 14.04
CA GLY A 95 5.29 28.67 15.33
C GLY A 95 6.40 28.99 16.32
N LEU A 96 7.39 28.10 16.48
CA LEU A 96 8.50 28.24 17.42
C LEU A 96 9.44 29.43 17.12
N ASN A 97 9.80 29.67 15.87
CA ASN A 97 10.69 30.78 15.48
C ASN A 97 10.05 32.14 15.77
N LYS A 98 8.73 32.28 15.59
CA LYS A 98 8.00 33.51 15.95
C LYS A 98 7.97 33.77 17.46
N MET A 99 8.33 32.78 18.28
CA MET A 99 8.35 32.88 19.74
C MET A 99 9.65 33.51 20.26
N ASP A 100 10.76 33.30 19.55
CA ASP A 100 12.08 33.79 19.95
C ASP A 100 12.16 35.34 19.90
N GLU A 101 11.57 35.96 18.86
CA GLU A 101 11.60 37.42 18.70
C GLU A 101 10.75 38.18 19.74
N ARG A 102 9.76 37.54 20.36
CA ARG A 102 8.84 38.20 21.30
C ARG A 102 9.24 38.04 22.77
N MET A 103 10.04 37.01 23.11
CA MET A 103 10.39 36.71 24.50
C MET A 103 11.45 37.63 25.11
N LEU A 104 12.15 38.46 24.32
CA LEU A 104 13.15 39.38 24.86
C LEU A 104 12.58 40.71 25.39
N GLY A 105 11.26 40.90 25.39
CA GLY A 105 10.66 42.16 25.85
C GLY A 105 9.25 42.06 26.42
N ARG A 106 9.17 42.16 27.76
CA ARG A 106 7.99 42.44 28.63
C ARG A 106 7.38 41.22 29.32
N GLY A 107 7.34 41.33 30.65
CA GLY A 107 6.85 40.31 31.57
C GLY A 107 5.33 40.24 31.68
N ASP A 108 4.87 39.01 31.91
CA ASP A 108 3.86 38.58 32.88
C ASP A 108 2.57 39.39 32.97
N SER A 109 1.80 39.46 31.87
CA SER A 109 0.36 39.71 31.99
C SER A 109 -0.41 38.80 31.03
N TRP A 110 -0.84 37.65 31.55
CA TRP A 110 -1.71 36.68 30.87
C TRP A 110 -3.11 37.27 30.66
N ARG A 111 -3.27 38.14 29.67
CA ARG A 111 -4.60 38.61 29.28
C ARG A 111 -5.27 37.57 28.36
N ALA A 112 -6.59 37.41 28.50
CA ALA A 112 -7.42 36.48 27.75
C ALA A 112 -7.83 37.04 26.37
N ASP A 113 -7.24 38.17 25.98
CA ASP A 113 -7.79 39.09 24.97
C ASP A 113 -7.39 38.70 23.52
N GLY A 114 -6.95 37.46 23.29
CA GLY A 114 -6.58 36.93 21.96
C GLY A 114 -5.08 37.12 21.64
N ALA A 115 -4.36 36.16 21.05
CA ALA A 115 -4.79 35.14 20.12
C ALA A 115 -3.98 33.84 20.34
N PHE A 116 -4.66 32.71 20.42
CA PHE A 116 -4.04 31.40 20.23
C PHE A 116 -3.71 31.25 18.73
N PHE A 117 -2.51 30.78 18.41
CA PHE A 117 -2.13 30.56 17.01
C PHE A 117 -2.64 29.23 16.45
N TYR A 118 -2.92 28.27 17.33
CA TYR A 118 -3.45 26.95 17.03
C TYR A 118 -4.12 26.40 18.30
N SER A 119 -5.23 25.69 18.14
CA SER A 119 -5.89 24.94 19.22
C SER A 119 -6.52 23.65 18.69
N GLY A 120 -6.41 22.56 19.45
CA GLY A 120 -7.06 21.28 19.11
C GLY A 120 -7.18 20.36 20.33
N ALA A 121 -8.12 19.41 20.26
CA ALA A 121 -8.28 18.37 21.27
C ALA A 121 -7.19 17.31 21.11
N VAL A 122 -6.60 16.90 22.23
CA VAL A 122 -5.53 15.90 22.30
C VAL A 122 -5.73 15.01 23.52
N LEU A 123 -5.15 13.82 23.52
CA LEU A 123 -4.90 13.07 24.74
C LEU A 123 -3.50 13.38 25.24
N HIS A 124 -3.39 13.84 26.49
CA HIS A 124 -2.13 14.23 27.11
C HIS A 124 -1.86 13.41 28.36
N ALA A 125 -0.66 12.86 28.46
CA ALA A 125 -0.13 12.22 29.66
C ALA A 125 1.24 12.83 30.01
N VAL A 126 1.60 12.81 31.28
CA VAL A 126 2.91 13.24 31.79
C VAL A 126 3.51 12.05 32.53
N LEU A 127 4.72 11.67 32.17
CA LEU A 127 5.48 10.61 32.82
C LEU A 127 6.69 11.20 33.54
N GLU A 128 6.97 10.73 34.74
CA GLU A 128 8.19 11.08 35.49
C GLU A 128 9.30 10.04 35.28
N SER A 129 8.94 8.83 34.83
CA SER A 129 9.90 7.78 34.47
C SER A 129 9.42 6.96 33.28
N ASP A 130 10.36 6.33 32.56
CA ASP A 130 10.08 5.57 31.34
C ASP A 130 9.27 4.27 31.59
N ASP A 131 9.20 3.82 32.85
CA ASP A 131 8.51 2.58 33.25
C ASP A 131 7.03 2.82 33.66
N GLU A 132 6.57 4.08 33.66
CA GLU A 132 5.20 4.43 34.04
C GLU A 132 4.19 4.18 32.91
N GLU A 133 3.01 3.69 33.28
CA GLU A 133 1.88 3.59 32.36
C GLU A 133 1.23 4.97 32.17
N ALA A 134 0.99 5.35 30.91
CA ALA A 134 0.47 6.66 30.57
C ALA A 134 -1.03 6.82 30.91
N ASP A 135 -1.33 7.63 31.92
CA ASP A 135 -2.69 8.10 32.24
C ASP A 135 -3.11 9.23 31.29
N TYR A 136 -3.60 8.86 30.10
CA TYR A 136 -4.06 9.81 29.09
C TYR A 136 -5.34 10.53 29.50
N ARG A 137 -5.29 11.87 29.47
CA ARG A 137 -6.46 12.72 29.71
C ARG A 137 -6.73 13.60 28.51
N GLU A 138 -8.00 13.72 28.13
CA GLU A 138 -8.41 14.68 27.10
C GLU A 138 -8.12 16.10 27.58
N LYS A 139 -7.44 16.85 26.73
CA LYS A 139 -7.09 18.25 26.96
C LYS A 139 -7.21 19.03 25.67
N ILE A 140 -7.38 20.33 25.79
CA ILE A 140 -7.17 21.25 24.66
C ILE A 140 -5.74 21.72 24.69
N MET A 141 -5.00 21.38 23.64
CA MET A 141 -3.68 21.90 23.39
C MET A 141 -3.80 23.19 22.59
N ALA A 142 -3.08 24.23 23.01
CA ALA A 142 -2.96 25.46 22.24
C ALA A 142 -1.53 26.02 22.29
N VAL A 143 -1.22 26.92 21.36
CA VAL A 143 0.03 27.69 21.39
C VAL A 143 -0.28 29.13 21.78
N LYS A 144 0.17 29.55 22.97
CA LYS A 144 -0.02 30.89 23.52
C LYS A 144 1.33 31.46 23.98
N GLU A 145 1.63 32.69 23.54
CA GLU A 145 2.80 33.46 23.99
C GLU A 145 4.13 32.69 23.94
N GLY A 146 4.29 31.85 22.93
CA GLY A 146 5.51 31.10 22.77
C GLY A 146 5.62 29.82 23.59
N ALA A 147 4.53 29.38 24.22
CA ALA A 147 4.46 28.15 24.99
C ALA A 147 3.36 27.23 24.43
N LEU A 148 3.60 25.93 24.56
CA LEU A 148 2.56 24.92 24.37
C LEU A 148 1.78 24.81 25.68
N VAL A 149 0.48 25.07 25.64
CA VAL A 149 -0.38 25.11 26.82
C VAL A 149 -1.49 24.09 26.71
N PHE A 150 -1.87 23.50 27.84
CA PHE A 150 -2.93 22.49 27.92
C PHE A 150 -4.00 22.88 28.92
N PHE A 151 -5.26 22.82 28.50
CA PHE A 151 -6.46 23.12 29.29
C PHE A 151 -7.33 21.88 29.46
N LEU A 152 -8.12 21.80 30.53
CA LEU A 152 -9.17 20.79 30.67
C LEU A 152 -10.43 21.22 29.92
N ASP A 153 -10.89 22.47 30.09
CA ASP A 153 -12.07 23.01 29.38
C ASP A 153 -11.79 24.39 28.76
N PRO A 154 -11.73 24.52 27.42
CA PRO A 154 -11.47 25.81 26.78
C PRO A 154 -12.63 26.81 26.94
N LYS A 155 -13.82 26.35 27.36
CA LYS A 155 -15.02 27.20 27.52
C LYS A 155 -15.05 27.89 28.88
N ALA A 156 -14.26 27.41 29.84
CA ALA A 156 -14.08 28.10 31.10
C ALA A 156 -13.23 29.35 30.86
N ARG A 157 -13.91 30.50 30.80
CA ARG A 157 -13.36 31.80 30.40
C ARG A 157 -12.11 32.23 31.19
N ASP A 158 -11.99 31.73 32.41
CA ASP A 158 -10.92 32.07 33.37
C ASP A 158 -10.10 30.83 33.79
N GLU A 159 -10.09 29.76 32.98
CA GLU A 159 -9.31 28.56 33.31
C GLU A 159 -7.81 28.79 33.07
N GLU A 160 -7.01 28.53 34.11
CA GLU A 160 -5.55 28.52 33.99
C GLU A 160 -5.06 27.24 33.28
N PRO A 161 -4.02 27.34 32.44
CA PRO A 161 -3.47 26.16 31.79
C PRO A 161 -2.92 25.18 32.82
N THR A 162 -3.39 23.93 32.78
CA THR A 162 -2.89 22.84 33.64
C THR A 162 -1.44 22.46 33.36
N THR A 163 -0.92 22.82 32.17
CA THR A 163 0.45 22.53 31.77
C THR A 163 0.92 23.61 30.81
N VAL A 164 2.14 24.11 31.02
CA VAL A 164 2.78 25.14 30.18
C VAL A 164 4.20 24.67 29.84
N LEU A 165 4.43 24.29 28.58
CA LEU A 165 5.72 23.85 28.09
C LEU A 165 6.42 24.99 27.35
N ARG A 166 7.53 25.45 27.91
CA ARG A 166 8.35 26.53 27.35
C ARG A 166 9.55 25.95 26.58
N PRO A 167 9.89 26.49 25.39
CA PRO A 167 10.95 25.92 24.55
C PRO A 167 12.31 25.79 25.23
N HIS A 168 12.70 26.78 26.03
CA HIS A 168 14.00 26.78 26.71
C HIS A 168 14.11 25.71 27.83
N LYS A 169 13.01 25.01 28.14
CA LYS A 169 12.96 23.87 29.05
C LYS A 169 12.76 22.54 28.31
N THR A 170 12.55 22.57 26.99
CA THR A 170 12.40 21.37 26.16
C THR A 170 13.77 20.83 25.78
N LEU A 171 14.03 19.56 26.11
CA LEU A 171 15.28 18.87 25.78
C LEU A 171 15.23 18.25 24.39
N SER A 172 14.10 17.63 24.05
CA SER A 172 13.89 17.01 22.74
C SER A 172 12.40 16.89 22.42
N VAL A 173 12.10 16.84 21.13
CA VAL A 173 10.76 16.55 20.62
C VAL A 173 10.89 15.43 19.60
N SER A 174 10.05 14.42 19.71
CA SER A 174 9.96 13.32 18.76
C SER A 174 8.52 13.09 18.33
N PHE A 175 8.33 12.58 17.12
CA PHE A 175 7.00 12.30 16.57
C PHE A 175 6.97 10.88 16.01
N SER A 176 6.02 10.08 16.49
CA SER A 176 5.72 8.74 15.98
C SER A 176 4.50 8.81 15.07
N PRO A 177 4.68 8.79 13.73
CA PRO A 177 3.57 8.94 12.79
C PRO A 177 2.55 7.80 12.87
N ASN A 178 3.03 6.58 13.08
CA ASN A 178 2.17 5.40 13.14
C ASN A 178 1.22 5.43 14.35
N ALA A 179 1.60 6.12 15.42
CA ALA A 179 0.82 6.26 16.65
C ALA A 179 0.16 7.64 16.78
N PHE A 180 0.38 8.54 15.82
CA PHE A 180 0.01 9.96 15.91
C PHE A 180 0.41 10.59 17.26
N LEU A 181 1.61 10.24 17.75
CA LEU A 181 2.08 10.57 19.09
C LEU A 181 3.28 11.51 19.03
N ILE A 182 3.17 12.65 19.69
CA ILE A 182 4.29 13.56 19.95
C ILE A 182 4.80 13.25 21.36
N SER A 183 6.10 13.05 21.51
CA SER A 183 6.77 12.92 22.80
C SER A 183 7.72 14.09 23.00
N ILE A 184 7.54 14.81 24.11
CA ILE A 184 8.30 16.00 24.47
C ILE A 184 9.05 15.70 25.76
N SER A 185 10.37 15.62 25.69
CA SER A 185 11.21 15.56 26.87
C SER A 185 11.38 16.96 27.43
N TYR A 186 11.02 17.14 28.71
CA TYR A 186 10.89 18.44 29.35
C TYR A 186 11.62 18.47 30.69
N LEU A 187 12.23 19.61 31.01
CA LEU A 187 12.97 19.85 32.25
C LEU A 187 12.36 21.03 33.00
N PRO A 188 11.22 20.86 33.70
CA PRO A 188 10.56 21.95 34.43
C PRO A 188 11.49 22.59 35.46
N PHE A 189 12.29 21.76 36.14
CA PHE A 189 13.29 22.16 37.12
C PHE A 189 14.60 21.39 36.86
N PRO A 190 15.78 21.93 37.25
CA PRO A 190 17.06 21.27 36.99
C PRO A 190 17.19 19.81 37.47
N SER A 191 16.40 19.42 38.47
CA SER A 191 16.42 18.09 39.08
C SER A 191 15.22 17.20 38.70
N ARG A 192 14.29 17.68 37.87
CA ARG A 192 13.07 16.95 37.51
C ARG A 192 12.95 16.88 36.00
N HIS A 193 12.88 15.67 35.48
CA HIS A 193 12.65 15.37 34.08
C HIS A 193 11.24 14.83 33.92
N GLU A 194 10.55 15.28 32.88
CA GLU A 194 9.19 14.86 32.56
C GLU A 194 9.14 14.52 31.05
N VAL A 195 8.34 13.51 30.70
CA VAL A 195 8.01 13.20 29.32
C VAL A 195 6.53 13.47 29.09
N HIS A 196 6.24 14.44 28.24
CA HIS A 196 4.86 14.75 27.84
C HIS A 196 4.52 13.98 26.57
N LEU A 197 3.51 13.11 26.70
CA LEU A 197 2.95 12.34 25.59
C LEU A 197 1.69 13.05 25.11
N VAL A 198 1.69 13.49 23.86
CA VAL A 198 0.56 14.17 23.22
C VAL A 198 0.09 13.34 22.03
N LYS A 199 -1.01 12.62 22.20
CA LYS A 199 -1.63 11.85 21.13
C LYS A 199 -2.66 12.72 20.41
N LEU A 200 -2.48 12.88 19.11
CA LEU A 200 -3.41 13.62 18.26
C LEU A 200 -4.63 12.73 18.00
N ILE A 201 -5.83 13.29 18.20
CA ILE A 201 -7.10 12.59 17.98
C ILE A 201 -7.50 12.82 16.52
N SER A 202 -7.76 11.76 15.78
CA SER A 202 -8.32 11.87 14.43
C SER A 202 -9.80 12.27 14.46
N GLU A 203 -10.32 12.92 13.41
CA GLU A 203 -11.76 13.23 13.31
C GLU A 203 -12.65 11.98 13.46
N ASP A 204 -12.17 10.82 13.00
CA ASP A 204 -12.89 9.54 13.13
C ASP A 204 -12.95 9.03 14.58
N GLU A 205 -11.95 9.36 15.40
CA GLU A 205 -11.93 9.03 16.84
C GLU A 205 -12.78 10.00 17.66
N LEU A 206 -12.91 11.26 17.22
CA LEU A 206 -13.73 12.28 17.89
C LEU A 206 -15.24 12.01 17.74
N ASN A 207 -15.65 11.25 16.72
CA ASN A 207 -17.05 10.98 16.37
C ASN A 207 -17.57 9.62 16.90
N ARG A 208 -16.79 8.88 17.69
CA ARG A 208 -17.19 7.60 18.31
C ARG A 208 -17.60 7.78 19.77
#